data_AF-A0A7C5I880-F1
#
_entry.id   AF-A0A7C5I880-F1
#
_cell.length_a   1.000
_cell.length_b   1.000
_cell.length_c   1.000
_cell.angle_alpha   90.00
_cell.angle_beta   90.00
_cell.angle_gamma   90.00
#
_symmetry.space_group_name_H-M   'P 1'
#
loop_
_entity.id
_entity.type
_entity.pdbx_description
1 polymer ?
#
loop_
_entity_poly.entity_id
_entity_poly.type
_entity_poly.pdbx_seq_one_letter_code
_entity_poly.pdbx_strand_id
1 'polypeptide(L)' 'MLFELTSQKSLEAIDRDLREAAARHKFGVIAVHNLKETMANKGVAFEGECLIYEICNPHQAKRVLE' A
#
# COMPACT_ATOMS: atom_id res chain seq x y z
N MET A 1 13.14 -10.57 4.51
CA MET A 1 12.72 -10.24 5.88
C MET A 1 11.39 -9.52 5.76
N LEU A 2 10.34 -10.00 6.43
CA LEU A 2 9.03 -9.35 6.47
C LEU A 2 8.91 -8.60 7.81
N PHE A 3 8.39 -7.37 7.76
CA PHE A 3 8.03 -6.61 8.96
C PHE A 3 6.50 -6.53 9.01
N GLU A 4 5.92 -7.06 10.07
CA GLU A 4 4.47 -7.22 10.21
C GLU A 4 4.02 -6.59 11.52
N LEU A 5 2.89 -5.88 11.46
CA LEU A 5 2.24 -5.27 12.61
C LEU A 5 0.74 -5.58 12.55
N THR A 6 0.17 -6.01 13.68
CA THR A 6 -1.27 -6.20 13.81
C THR A 6 -1.94 -4.90 14.23
N SER A 7 -3.12 -4.63 13.68
CA SER A 7 -3.93 -3.46 13.99
C SER A 7 -5.39 -3.87 14.17
N GLN A 8 -6.11 -3.15 15.03
CA GLN A 8 -7.57 -3.29 15.18
C GLN A 8 -8.35 -2.27 14.32
N LYS A 9 -7.64 -1.43 13.56
CA LYS A 9 -8.25 -0.45 12.66
C LYS A 9 -8.89 -1.15 11.46
N SER A 10 -9.95 -0.57 10.92
CA SER A 10 -10.53 -1.02 9.64
C SER A 10 -9.54 -0.77 8.50
N LEU A 11 -9.77 -1.44 7.36
CA LEU A 11 -8.91 -1.29 6.19
C LEU A 11 -8.91 0.17 5.67
N GLU A 12 -10.03 0.88 5.73
CA GLU A 12 -10.14 2.28 5.31
C GLU A 12 -9.33 3.21 6.22
N ALA A 13 -9.35 2.95 7.54
CA ALA A 13 -8.56 3.71 8.49
C ALA A 13 -7.06 3.43 8.29
N ILE A 14 -6.69 2.17 7.99
CA ILE A 14 -5.30 1.81 7.64
C ILE A 14 -4.88 2.51 6.35
N ASP A 15 -5.71 2.53 5.31
CA ASP A 15 -5.42 3.18 4.04
C ASP A 15 -5.11 4.66 4.21
N ARG A 16 -6.00 5.39 4.90
CA ARG A 16 -5.81 6.81 5.21
C ARG A 16 -4.51 7.03 5.98
N ASP A 17 -4.34 6.32 7.10
CA ASP A 17 -3.20 6.54 7.99
C ASP A 17 -1.86 6.19 7.31
N LEU A 18 -1.84 5.18 6.44
CA LEU A 18 -0.66 4.79 5.67
C LEU A 18 -0.28 5.86 4.64
N ARG A 19 -1.25 6.41 3.90
CA ARG A 19 -1.02 7.51 2.94
C ARG A 19 -0.49 8.77 3.64
N GLU A 20 -1.09 9.13 4.76
CA GLU A 20 -0.63 10.28 5.57
C GLU A 20 0.79 10.05 6.11
N ALA A 21 1.07 8.84 6.63
CA ALA A 21 2.41 8.48 7.11
C ALA A 21 3.45 8.54 5.98
N ALA A 22 3.15 7.96 4.82
CA ALA A 22 4.02 8.01 3.65
C ALA A 22 4.38 9.47 3.30
N ALA A 23 3.37 10.35 3.21
CA ALA A 23 3.58 11.77 2.92
C ALA A 23 4.45 12.47 3.99
N ARG A 24 4.19 12.24 5.29
CA ARG A 24 5.01 12.77 6.39
C ARG A 24 6.48 12.34 6.28
N HIS A 25 6.72 11.12 5.83
CA HIS A 25 8.05 10.54 5.63
C HIS A 25 8.65 10.78 4.23
N LYS A 26 8.04 11.66 3.42
CA LYS A 26 8.51 12.03 2.06
C LYS A 26 8.47 10.88 1.05
N PHE A 27 7.59 9.92 1.26
CA PHE A 27 7.20 8.93 0.27
C PHE A 27 5.88 9.34 -0.38
N GLY A 28 5.85 9.37 -1.72
CA GLY A 28 4.62 9.49 -2.49
C GLY A 28 4.04 8.10 -2.78
N VAL A 29 2.71 7.98 -2.74
CA VAL A 29 1.99 6.79 -3.21
C VAL A 29 1.80 6.91 -4.72
N ILE A 30 2.33 5.95 -5.47
CA ILE A 30 2.27 5.90 -6.95
C ILE A 30 0.99 5.18 -7.38
N ALA A 31 0.72 4.01 -6.81
CA ALA A 31 -0.42 3.19 -7.13
C ALA A 31 -0.95 2.49 -5.88
N VAL A 32 -2.26 2.23 -5.88
CA VAL A 32 -2.91 1.38 -4.88
C VAL A 32 -3.77 0.37 -5.60
N HIS A 33 -3.52 -0.90 -5.33
CA HIS A 33 -4.23 -2.02 -5.95
C HIS A 33 -5.15 -2.66 -4.92
N ASN A 34 -6.45 -2.68 -5.22
CA ASN A 34 -7.41 -3.44 -4.44
C ASN A 34 -7.42 -4.89 -4.94
N LEU A 35 -6.88 -5.82 -4.14
CA LEU A 35 -6.79 -7.22 -4.57
C LEU A 35 -8.16 -7.88 -4.71
N LYS A 36 -9.09 -7.57 -3.81
CA LYS A 36 -10.45 -8.14 -3.86
C LYS A 36 -11.13 -7.77 -5.17
N GLU A 37 -11.08 -6.48 -5.53
CA GLU A 37 -11.63 -6.00 -6.79
C GLU A 37 -10.86 -6.56 -8.01
N THR A 38 -9.53 -6.57 -7.96
CA THR A 38 -8.68 -7.08 -9.06
C THR A 38 -8.96 -8.56 -9.34
N MET A 39 -9.14 -9.37 -8.30
CA MET A 39 -9.43 -10.80 -8.42
C MET A 39 -10.86 -11.04 -8.87
N ALA A 40 -11.83 -10.30 -8.32
CA ALA A 40 -13.23 -10.36 -8.74
C ALA A 40 -13.38 -10.04 -10.24
N ASN A 41 -12.69 -9.01 -10.74
CA ASN A 41 -12.68 -8.64 -12.16
C ASN A 41 -12.10 -9.73 -13.07
N LYS A 42 -11.33 -10.67 -12.50
CA LYS A 42 -10.77 -11.83 -13.20
C LYS A 42 -11.55 -13.12 -12.94
N GLY A 43 -12.72 -13.04 -12.29
CA GLY A 43 -13.55 -14.20 -11.95
C GLY A 43 -12.98 -15.07 -10.83
N VAL A 44 -12.06 -14.54 -10.01
CA VAL A 44 -11.45 -15.25 -8.89
C VAL A 44 -12.06 -14.75 -7.58
N ALA A 45 -12.72 -15.64 -6.83
CA ALA A 45 -13.29 -15.32 -5.53
C ALA A 45 -12.20 -15.14 -4.46
N PHE A 46 -12.30 -14.04 -3.71
CA PHE A 46 -11.40 -13.73 -2.60
C PHE A 46 -12.21 -13.04 -1.49
N GLU A 47 -12.34 -13.72 -0.36
CA GLU A 47 -13.15 -13.24 0.78
C GLU A 47 -12.42 -12.17 1.60
N GLY A 48 -11.09 -12.16 1.55
CA GLY A 48 -10.26 -11.22 2.30
C GLY A 48 -10.32 -9.80 1.74
N GLU A 49 -9.78 -8.87 2.52
CA GLU A 49 -9.57 -7.49 2.10
C GLU A 49 -8.07 -7.20 2.12
N CYS A 50 -7.55 -6.62 1.04
CA CYS A 50 -6.13 -6.32 0.92
C CYS A 50 -5.90 -5.21 -0.10
N LEU A 51 -5.11 -4.23 0.33
CA LEU A 51 -4.61 -3.15 -0.52
C LEU A 51 -3.09 -3.29 -0.63
N ILE A 52 -2.58 -3.27 -1.86
CA ILE A 52 -1.15 -3.20 -2.14
C ILE A 52 -0.81 -1.77 -2.52
N TYR A 53 0.23 -1.23 -1.91
CA TYR A 53 0.70 0.12 -2.15
C TYR A 53 2.05 0.10 -2.86
N GLU A 54 2.16 0.87 -3.92
CA GLU A 54 3.44 1.21 -4.52
C GLU A 54 3.82 2.61 -4.06
N ILE A 55 4.99 2.74 -3.44
CA ILE A 55 5.47 4.01 -2.88
C ILE A 55 6.87 4.34 -3.36
N CYS A 56 7.20 5.62 -3.44
CA CYS A 56 8.52 6.08 -3.81
C CYS A 56 8.90 7.36 -3.09
N ASN A 57 10.15 7.40 -2.59
CA ASN A 57 10.84 8.64 -2.31
C ASN A 57 11.81 8.88 -3.48
N PRO A 58 11.57 9.87 -4.36
CA PRO A 58 12.36 10.03 -5.58
C PRO A 58 13.83 10.40 -5.30
N HIS A 59 14.11 11.10 -4.20
CA HIS A 59 15.49 11.41 -3.81
C HIS A 59 16.24 10.14 -3.37
N GLN A 60 15.57 9.26 -2.64
CA GLN A 60 16.16 7.98 -2.25
C GLN A 60 16.31 7.05 -3.45
N ALA A 61 15.31 7.00 -4.35
CA ALA A 61 15.39 6.21 -5.57
C ALA A 61 16.58 6.66 -6.44
N LYS A 62 16.73 7.97 -6.67
CA LYS A 62 17.87 8.52 -7.40
C LYS A 62 19.21 8.11 -6.80
N ARG A 63 19.38 8.24 -5.48
CA ARG A 63 20.61 7.86 -4.75
C ARG A 63 21.00 6.38 -4.85
N VAL A 64 20.06 5.50 -5.19
CA VAL A 64 20.31 4.06 -5.31
C VAL A 64 20.57 3.67 -6.77
N LEU A 65 19.97 4.40 -7.72
CA LEU A 65 20.06 4.13 -9.15
C LEU A 65 21.28 4.79 -9.81
N GLU A 66 21.77 5.90 -9.25
CA GLU A 66 23.00 6.61 -9.62
C GLU A 66 24.09 6.37 -8.58
#